data_AF-A0A2D6NUN8-F1
#
_entry.id   AF-A0A2D6NUN8-F1
#
_cell.length_a   1.000
_cell.length_b   1.000
_cell.length_c   1.000
_cell.angle_alpha   90.00
_cell.angle_beta   90.00
_cell.angle_gamma   90.00
#
_symmetry.space_group_name_H-M   'P 1'
#
loop_
_entity.id
_entity.type
_entity.pdbx_description
1 polymer ?
#
loop_
_entity_poly.entity_id
_entity_poly.type
_entity_poly.pdbx_seq_one_letter_code
_entity_poly.pdbx_strand_id
1 'polypeptide(L)'
;MTTQQIYNLAIKMGIDSDLRGKAKVAKVLQRNKEKYSKLDKDKKKEFDLESLKNPYSDTRILHEANKGQIKKILMGIDIGPGEMMLADKLGCNLVISHHPLGKALADLSDVMHLQAQVLARYGVPINIAEGVLRERIEEVSRGVAPINHNRVVDIAKLLKINLISVHTPCDNLAADFLFKFIKRKKPELVLDIIRDLKKIPEYSAAVKLKSGPRVFAGSSENSVGKIAITEITGGTEGAKTIYSKMAQAGLGTVIGMHLGEEHRKEAQKAHMNVVIAGHMSSDSLGINLFLDKLEKKKIKIIPCSGVIRIKRK
;
A
#
# COMPACT_ATOMS: atom_id res chain seq x y z
N MET A 1 19.36 -9.99 -10.35
CA MET A 1 19.26 -9.51 -8.96
C MET A 1 18.92 -10.69 -8.06
N THR A 2 19.29 -10.69 -6.79
CA THR A 2 18.81 -11.68 -5.79
C THR A 2 17.47 -11.23 -5.17
N THR A 3 16.78 -12.13 -4.47
CA THR A 3 15.54 -11.80 -3.70
C THR A 3 15.78 -10.64 -2.74
N GLN A 4 16.87 -10.69 -1.95
CA GLN A 4 17.24 -9.62 -1.03
C GLN A 4 17.47 -8.27 -1.74
N GLN A 5 18.10 -8.26 -2.92
CA GLN A 5 18.33 -7.03 -3.68
C GLN A 5 17.00 -6.42 -4.20
N ILE A 6 16.06 -7.26 -4.63
CA ILE A 6 14.73 -6.83 -5.08
C ILE A 6 13.94 -6.25 -3.91
N TYR A 7 13.95 -6.94 -2.77
CA TYR A 7 13.31 -6.47 -1.54
C TYR A 7 13.90 -5.14 -1.06
N ASN A 8 15.23 -5.02 -0.98
CA ASN A 8 15.91 -3.77 -0.59
C ASN A 8 15.59 -2.62 -1.56
N LEU A 9 15.48 -2.90 -2.87
CA LEU A 9 15.07 -1.92 -3.86
C LEU A 9 13.64 -1.43 -3.59
N ALA A 10 12.71 -2.34 -3.30
CA ALA A 10 11.34 -1.99 -2.96
C ALA A 10 11.28 -1.08 -1.74
N ILE A 11 11.95 -1.44 -0.63
CA ILE A 11 12.02 -0.61 0.58
C ILE A 11 12.59 0.77 0.26
N LYS A 12 13.70 0.85 -0.47
CA LYS A 12 14.30 2.13 -0.86
C LYS A 12 13.32 2.99 -1.65
N MET A 13 12.66 2.43 -2.65
CA MET A 13 11.69 3.15 -3.48
C MET A 13 10.47 3.61 -2.68
N GLY A 14 10.00 2.77 -1.73
CA GLY A 14 8.95 3.11 -0.80
C GLY A 14 9.32 4.30 0.09
N ILE A 15 10.52 4.30 0.67
CA ILE A 15 11.04 5.41 1.50
C ILE A 15 11.22 6.69 0.67
N ASP A 16 11.73 6.56 -0.55
CA ASP A 16 11.92 7.67 -1.48
C ASP A 16 10.60 8.36 -1.88
N SER A 17 9.50 7.60 -1.87
CA SER A 17 8.15 8.05 -2.29
C SER A 17 7.19 8.24 -1.11
N ASP A 18 7.67 8.08 0.13
CA ASP A 18 6.83 8.15 1.31
C ASP A 18 6.29 9.57 1.52
N LEU A 19 4.96 9.73 1.61
CA LEU A 19 4.34 11.05 1.80
C LEU A 19 4.72 11.70 3.13
N ARG A 20 5.24 10.97 4.12
CA ARG A 20 5.76 11.57 5.36
C ARG A 20 7.11 12.26 5.15
N GLY A 21 7.82 11.88 4.09
CA GLY A 21 9.18 12.32 3.77
C GLY A 21 10.25 11.54 4.55
N LYS A 22 11.44 11.42 3.93
CA LYS A 22 12.57 10.62 4.44
C LYS A 22 12.96 10.91 5.90
N ALA A 23 12.90 12.18 6.32
CA ALA A 23 13.25 12.57 7.67
C ALA A 23 12.30 11.99 8.72
N LYS A 24 10.99 11.90 8.42
CA LYS A 24 10.01 11.29 9.33
C LYS A 24 10.18 9.77 9.37
N VAL A 25 10.43 9.14 8.22
CA VAL A 25 10.72 7.71 8.14
C VAL A 25 11.98 7.34 8.92
N ALA A 26 13.05 8.13 8.79
CA ALA A 26 14.28 7.92 9.56
C ALA A 26 14.06 8.01 11.07
N LYS A 27 13.19 8.92 11.54
CA LYS A 27 12.78 9.01 12.95
C LYS A 27 12.04 7.76 13.43
N VAL A 28 11.21 7.14 12.59
CA VAL A 28 10.54 5.87 12.93
C VAL A 28 11.57 4.76 13.13
N LEU A 29 12.49 4.58 12.18
CA LEU A 29 13.56 3.58 12.29
C LEU A 29 14.46 3.82 13.51
N GLN A 30 14.77 5.07 13.82
CA GLN A 30 15.55 5.44 15.00
C GLN A 30 14.82 5.07 16.31
N ARG A 31 13.52 5.37 16.41
CA ARG A 31 12.70 4.97 17.56
C ARG A 31 12.65 3.46 17.74
N ASN A 32 12.58 2.70 16.64
CA ASN A 32 12.61 1.23 16.71
C ASN A 32 13.95 0.71 17.25
N LYS A 33 15.08 1.32 16.84
CA LYS A 33 16.42 1.01 17.38
C LYS A 33 16.53 1.33 18.86
N GLU A 34 16.04 2.48 19.29
CA GLU A 34 16.02 2.88 20.70
C GLU A 34 15.15 1.93 21.53
N LYS A 35 13.95 1.58 21.04
CA LYS A 35 13.07 0.58 21.66
C LYS A 35 13.82 -0.72 21.83
N TYR A 36 14.41 -1.26 20.77
CA TYR A 36 15.19 -2.50 20.82
C TYR A 36 16.35 -2.43 21.82
N SER A 37 17.13 -1.33 21.87
CA SER A 37 18.27 -1.21 22.79
C SER A 37 17.87 -1.32 24.26
N LYS A 38 16.68 -0.82 24.61
CA LYS A 38 16.13 -0.77 25.97
C LYS A 38 15.44 -2.06 26.40
N LEU A 39 15.22 -3.01 25.48
CA LEU A 39 14.61 -4.30 25.81
C LEU A 39 15.59 -5.19 26.59
N ASP A 40 15.03 -5.92 27.55
CA ASP A 40 15.72 -7.02 28.22
C ASP A 40 16.02 -8.18 27.26
N LYS A 41 16.82 -9.15 27.72
CA LYS A 41 17.28 -10.27 26.89
C LYS A 41 16.13 -11.12 26.33
N ASP A 42 15.03 -11.27 27.07
CA ASP A 42 13.93 -12.14 26.67
C ASP A 42 13.05 -11.44 25.65
N LYS A 43 12.69 -10.17 25.87
CA LYS A 43 11.95 -9.37 24.89
C LYS A 43 12.72 -9.13 23.60
N LYS A 44 14.07 -9.11 23.65
CA LYS A 44 14.90 -9.03 22.43
C LYS A 44 14.76 -10.26 21.52
N LYS A 45 14.41 -11.43 22.05
CA LYS A 45 14.21 -12.66 21.25
C LYS A 45 12.93 -12.59 20.43
N GLU A 46 11.91 -11.88 20.92
CA GLU A 46 10.60 -11.73 20.27
C GLU A 46 10.53 -10.51 19.34
N PHE A 47 11.52 -9.62 19.40
CA PHE A 47 11.53 -8.39 18.63
C PHE A 47 11.75 -8.63 17.13
N ASP A 48 10.92 -8.02 16.28
CA ASP A 48 11.12 -8.06 14.84
C ASP A 48 12.32 -7.19 14.42
N LEU A 49 13.48 -7.83 14.23
CA LEU A 49 14.71 -7.16 13.78
C LEU A 49 14.58 -6.52 12.39
N GLU A 50 13.62 -6.94 11.57
CA GLU A 50 13.37 -6.32 10.26
C GLU A 50 12.91 -4.86 10.41
N SER A 51 12.17 -4.55 11.48
CA SER A 51 11.67 -3.19 11.81
C SER A 51 12.77 -2.16 12.06
N LEU A 52 14.03 -2.60 12.24
CA LEU A 52 15.19 -1.72 12.44
C LEU A 52 15.71 -1.11 11.14
N LYS A 53 15.36 -1.71 9.99
CA LYS A 53 15.81 -1.31 8.65
C LYS A 53 14.67 -1.15 7.64
N ASN A 54 13.52 -1.76 7.89
CA ASN A 54 12.30 -1.63 7.11
C ASN A 54 11.21 -0.95 7.96
N PRO A 55 10.71 0.23 7.57
CA PRO A 55 9.67 0.95 8.31
C PRO A 55 8.24 0.47 8.00
N TYR A 56 8.06 -0.58 7.19
CA TYR A 56 6.77 -1.07 6.72
C TYR A 56 6.57 -2.53 7.14
N SER A 57 5.70 -2.80 8.12
CA SER A 57 5.48 -4.15 8.66
C SER A 57 4.87 -5.13 7.65
N ASP A 58 4.01 -4.61 6.79
CA ASP A 58 3.26 -5.31 5.75
C ASP A 58 4.09 -5.74 4.53
N THR A 59 5.41 -5.54 4.55
CA THR A 59 6.31 -5.83 3.45
C THR A 59 7.45 -6.70 3.96
N ARG A 60 7.54 -7.94 3.51
CA ARG A 60 8.49 -8.93 4.04
C ARG A 60 8.98 -9.89 2.98
N ILE A 61 10.22 -10.36 3.15
CA ILE A 61 10.61 -11.66 2.61
C ILE A 61 9.91 -12.73 3.47
N LEU A 62 9.09 -13.55 2.83
CA LEU A 62 8.27 -14.57 3.49
C LEU A 62 8.93 -15.95 3.38
N HIS A 63 9.56 -16.22 2.25
CA HIS A 63 10.38 -17.41 2.05
C HIS A 63 11.53 -17.12 1.06
N GLU A 64 12.74 -17.53 1.43
CA GLU A 64 13.90 -17.54 0.54
C GLU A 64 14.37 -18.99 0.38
N ALA A 65 13.90 -19.65 -0.68
CA ALA A 65 14.27 -21.01 -1.06
C ALA A 65 15.70 -21.09 -1.61
N ASN A 66 16.14 -20.06 -2.35
CA ASN A 66 17.48 -19.98 -2.90
C ASN A 66 18.00 -18.53 -2.89
N LYS A 67 19.31 -18.38 -2.69
CA LYS A 67 20.03 -17.09 -2.75
C LYS A 67 20.51 -16.74 -4.17
N GLY A 68 19.98 -17.45 -5.17
CA GLY A 68 20.40 -17.33 -6.56
C GLY A 68 19.88 -16.07 -7.26
N GLN A 69 20.25 -15.92 -8.53
CA GLN A 69 19.74 -14.84 -9.35
C GLN A 69 18.27 -15.09 -9.75
N ILE A 70 17.43 -14.09 -9.51
CA ILE A 70 16.06 -14.05 -10.01
C ILE A 70 16.07 -13.76 -11.50
N LYS A 71 15.46 -14.65 -12.26
CA LYS A 71 15.34 -14.57 -13.73
C LYS A 71 13.91 -14.34 -14.16
N LYS A 72 12.94 -14.92 -13.42
CA LYS A 72 11.54 -14.92 -13.80
C LYS A 72 10.64 -14.80 -12.57
N ILE A 73 9.77 -13.80 -12.59
CA ILE A 73 8.88 -13.43 -11.50
C ILE A 73 7.42 -13.65 -11.91
N LEU A 74 6.61 -14.22 -11.01
CA LEU A 74 5.16 -14.05 -11.03
C LEU A 74 4.79 -12.90 -10.09
N MET A 75 4.08 -11.90 -10.58
CA MET A 75 3.60 -10.76 -9.79
C MET A 75 2.07 -10.75 -9.80
N GLY A 76 1.45 -10.79 -8.62
CA GLY A 76 0.01 -10.70 -8.46
C GLY A 76 -0.39 -9.77 -7.32
N ILE A 77 -1.61 -9.21 -7.37
CA ILE A 77 -2.15 -8.45 -6.25
C ILE A 77 -2.47 -9.41 -5.11
N ASP A 78 -3.31 -10.39 -5.40
CA ASP A 78 -3.62 -11.51 -4.49
C ASP A 78 -2.87 -12.77 -4.93
N ILE A 79 -2.13 -13.39 -4.02
CA ILE A 79 -1.43 -14.66 -4.28
C ILE A 79 -1.98 -15.71 -3.31
N GLY A 80 -2.60 -16.74 -3.87
CA GLY A 80 -3.02 -17.93 -3.14
C GLY A 80 -2.29 -19.20 -3.59
N PRO A 81 -2.75 -20.38 -3.14
CA PRO A 81 -2.25 -21.67 -3.60
C PRO A 81 -2.26 -21.84 -5.13
N GLY A 82 -3.30 -21.35 -5.81
CA GLY A 82 -3.44 -21.46 -7.26
C GLY A 82 -2.37 -20.69 -8.02
N GLU A 83 -2.08 -19.46 -7.61
CA GLU A 83 -1.02 -18.64 -8.21
C GLU A 83 0.36 -19.23 -7.92
N MET A 84 0.56 -19.85 -6.75
CA MET A 84 1.80 -20.56 -6.44
C MET A 84 2.03 -21.78 -7.35
N MET A 85 0.98 -22.59 -7.59
CA MET A 85 1.05 -23.70 -8.57
C MET A 85 1.32 -23.19 -9.99
N LEU A 86 0.70 -22.06 -10.36
CA LEU A 86 0.95 -21.42 -11.65
C LEU A 86 2.40 -20.95 -11.78
N ALA A 87 2.96 -20.37 -10.71
CA ALA A 87 4.36 -19.92 -10.68
C ALA A 87 5.33 -21.09 -10.94
N ASP A 88 5.10 -22.23 -10.29
CA ASP A 88 5.88 -23.45 -10.47
C ASP A 88 5.80 -23.96 -11.92
N LYS A 89 4.58 -24.12 -12.45
CA LYS A 89 4.35 -24.55 -13.84
C LYS A 89 5.00 -23.63 -14.86
N LEU A 90 5.05 -22.33 -14.58
CA LEU A 90 5.70 -21.33 -15.44
C LEU A 90 7.22 -21.24 -15.20
N GLY A 91 7.80 -21.98 -14.26
CA GLY A 91 9.23 -21.91 -13.94
C GLY A 91 9.66 -20.55 -13.39
N CYS A 92 8.81 -19.90 -12.60
CA CYS A 92 9.14 -18.68 -11.87
C CYS A 92 9.97 -19.02 -10.63
N ASN A 93 11.05 -18.27 -10.38
CA ASN A 93 11.91 -18.49 -9.21
C ASN A 93 11.74 -17.44 -8.11
N LEU A 94 10.78 -16.53 -8.30
CA LEU A 94 10.26 -15.61 -7.28
C LEU A 94 8.77 -15.34 -7.56
N VAL A 95 7.96 -15.36 -6.52
CA VAL A 95 6.61 -14.81 -6.51
C VAL A 95 6.60 -13.55 -5.65
N ILE A 96 5.97 -12.50 -6.16
CA ILE A 96 5.75 -11.26 -5.43
C ILE A 96 4.24 -11.07 -5.26
N SER A 97 3.77 -11.07 -4.02
CA SER A 97 2.41 -10.64 -3.69
C SER A 97 2.40 -9.14 -3.39
N HIS A 98 1.38 -8.44 -3.87
CA HIS A 98 1.14 -7.08 -3.40
C HIS A 98 0.52 -7.12 -2.01
N HIS A 99 -0.66 -7.74 -1.87
CA HIS A 99 -1.30 -7.85 -0.59
C HIS A 99 -0.48 -8.71 0.39
N PRO A 100 -0.47 -8.36 1.69
CA PRO A 100 0.34 -9.05 2.67
C PRO A 100 -0.05 -10.52 2.85
N LEU A 101 0.95 -11.35 3.07
CA LEU A 101 0.81 -12.78 3.40
C LEU A 101 1.72 -13.11 4.59
N GLY A 102 1.50 -14.25 5.25
CA GLY A 102 2.39 -14.71 6.32
C GLY A 102 2.52 -13.68 7.44
N LYS A 103 3.76 -13.53 7.93
CA LYS A 103 4.09 -12.56 8.98
C LYS A 103 3.82 -11.10 8.59
N ALA A 104 3.82 -10.76 7.29
CA ALA A 104 3.47 -9.40 6.86
C ALA A 104 1.98 -9.10 7.08
N LEU A 105 1.10 -10.08 6.87
CA LEU A 105 -0.33 -9.95 7.15
C LEU A 105 -0.61 -9.96 8.66
N ALA A 106 0.10 -10.82 9.40
CA ALA A 106 -0.04 -10.88 10.86
C ALA A 106 0.28 -9.56 11.55
N ASP A 107 1.19 -8.76 10.96
CA ASP A 107 1.63 -7.47 11.46
C ASP A 107 1.07 -6.28 10.64
N LEU A 108 -0.03 -6.48 9.90
CA LEU A 108 -0.65 -5.44 9.07
C LEU A 108 -1.08 -4.21 9.88
N SER A 109 -1.48 -4.40 11.14
CA SER A 109 -1.94 -3.30 12.00
C SER A 109 -0.82 -2.29 12.32
N ASP A 110 0.45 -2.72 12.42
CA ASP A 110 1.55 -1.81 12.79
C ASP A 110 1.80 -0.73 11.71
N VAL A 111 1.75 -1.09 10.43
CA VAL A 111 1.99 -0.12 9.34
C VAL A 111 0.92 0.98 9.30
N MET A 112 -0.27 0.76 9.85
CA MET A 112 -1.35 1.74 9.86
C MET A 112 -1.02 2.99 10.67
N HIS A 113 -0.05 2.95 11.60
CA HIS A 113 0.46 4.15 12.25
C HIS A 113 1.06 5.18 11.26
N LEU A 114 1.43 4.74 10.05
CA LEU A 114 1.81 5.62 8.93
C LEU A 114 0.68 6.61 8.60
N GLN A 115 -0.57 6.16 8.62
CA GLN A 115 -1.74 6.95 8.20
C GLN A 115 -1.87 8.22 9.05
N ALA A 116 -1.63 8.14 10.36
CA ALA A 116 -1.69 9.30 11.26
C ALA A 116 -0.74 10.43 10.82
N GLN A 117 0.46 10.06 10.39
CA GLN A 117 1.47 11.03 9.95
C GLN A 117 1.17 11.61 8.56
N VAL A 118 0.53 10.83 7.68
CA VAL A 118 0.03 11.32 6.39
C VAL A 118 -1.09 12.33 6.62
N LEU A 119 -2.07 12.02 7.48
CA LEU A 119 -3.15 12.93 7.85
C LEU A 119 -2.62 14.22 8.49
N ALA A 120 -1.58 14.11 9.33
CA ALA A 120 -0.94 15.27 9.93
C ALA A 120 -0.29 16.20 8.90
N ARG A 121 0.25 15.67 7.80
CA ARG A 121 0.74 16.47 6.68
C ARG A 121 -0.38 17.29 6.02
N TYR A 122 -1.62 16.82 6.06
CA TYR A 122 -2.77 17.53 5.53
C TYR A 122 -3.43 18.51 6.51
N GLY A 123 -2.92 18.61 7.75
CA GLY A 123 -3.35 19.60 8.73
C GLY A 123 -4.21 19.04 9.87
N VAL A 124 -4.49 17.74 9.89
CA VAL A 124 -5.14 17.11 11.05
C VAL A 124 -4.13 17.06 12.21
N PRO A 125 -4.43 17.56 13.42
CA PRO A 125 -3.49 17.46 14.54
C PRO A 125 -3.06 16.01 14.81
N ILE A 126 -1.75 15.78 14.99
CA ILE A 126 -1.18 14.42 15.06
C ILE A 126 -1.80 13.59 16.19
N ASN A 127 -2.02 14.19 17.36
CA ASN A 127 -2.65 13.53 18.50
C ASN A 127 -4.12 13.12 18.22
N ILE A 128 -4.84 13.88 17.39
CA ILE A 128 -6.20 13.55 16.97
C ILE A 128 -6.18 12.40 15.97
N ALA A 129 -5.28 12.46 14.98
CA ALA A 129 -5.12 11.39 13.99
C ALA A 129 -4.72 10.06 14.66
N GLU A 130 -3.77 10.09 15.59
CA GLU A 130 -3.37 8.93 16.40
C GLU A 130 -4.51 8.42 17.28
N GLY A 131 -5.28 9.32 17.89
CA GLY A 131 -6.41 8.97 18.75
C GLY A 131 -7.51 8.21 18.01
N VAL A 132 -7.94 8.69 16.85
CA VAL A 132 -9.01 8.01 16.07
C VAL A 132 -8.53 6.73 15.41
N LEU A 133 -7.25 6.64 15.03
CA LEU A 133 -6.71 5.44 14.39
C LEU A 133 -6.48 4.31 15.40
N ARG A 134 -6.26 4.59 16.69
CA ARG A 134 -5.98 3.56 17.69
C ARG A 134 -7.02 2.44 17.69
N GLU A 135 -8.30 2.78 17.82
CA GLU A 135 -9.39 1.79 17.84
C GLU A 135 -9.41 0.96 16.54
N ARG A 136 -9.27 1.63 15.39
CA ARG A 136 -9.25 0.97 14.08
C ARG A 136 -8.05 0.02 13.92
N ILE A 137 -6.88 0.40 14.41
CA ILE A 137 -5.68 -0.44 14.38
C ILE A 137 -5.89 -1.71 15.20
N GLU A 138 -6.52 -1.60 16.36
CA GLU A 138 -6.84 -2.77 17.19
C GLU A 138 -7.92 -3.66 16.56
N GLU A 139 -8.93 -3.08 15.92
CA GLU A 139 -9.93 -3.84 15.16
C GLU A 139 -9.27 -4.67 14.05
N VAL A 140 -8.38 -4.05 13.27
CA VAL A 140 -7.64 -4.74 12.20
C VAL A 140 -6.77 -5.84 12.80
N SER A 141 -6.05 -5.55 13.89
CA SER A 141 -5.19 -6.53 14.58
C SER A 141 -5.98 -7.76 15.03
N ARG A 142 -7.16 -7.57 15.64
CA ARG A 142 -8.04 -8.68 16.05
C ARG A 142 -8.66 -9.38 14.85
N GLY A 143 -9.00 -8.64 13.80
CA GLY A 143 -9.61 -9.16 12.58
C GLY A 143 -8.70 -10.10 11.79
N VAL A 144 -7.39 -9.84 11.77
CA VAL A 144 -6.41 -10.71 11.08
C VAL A 144 -5.94 -11.87 11.95
N ALA A 145 -6.01 -11.76 13.27
CA ALA A 145 -5.54 -12.78 14.21
C ALA A 145 -5.99 -14.24 13.91
N PRO A 146 -7.25 -14.53 13.53
CA PRO A 146 -7.70 -15.91 13.30
C PRO A 146 -7.27 -16.50 11.94
N ILE A 147 -6.61 -15.72 11.07
CA ILE A 147 -6.25 -16.17 9.73
C ILE A 147 -5.12 -17.21 9.78
N ASN A 148 -5.17 -18.22 8.91
CA ASN A 148 -4.01 -19.09 8.67
C ASN A 148 -2.95 -18.36 7.82
N HIS A 149 -2.12 -17.58 8.50
CA HIS A 149 -1.10 -16.73 7.88
C HIS A 149 -0.10 -17.50 7.01
N ASN A 150 0.30 -18.71 7.39
CA ASN A 150 1.38 -19.45 6.74
C ASN A 150 0.95 -20.31 5.55
N ARG A 151 -0.35 -20.44 5.26
CA ARG A 151 -0.87 -21.32 4.18
C ARG A 151 -0.11 -21.19 2.86
N VAL A 152 0.08 -19.97 2.36
CA VAL A 152 0.78 -19.71 1.08
C VAL A 152 2.30 -19.84 1.24
N VAL A 153 2.83 -19.44 2.40
CA VAL A 153 4.26 -19.52 2.72
C VAL A 153 4.73 -20.98 2.75
N ASP A 154 3.94 -21.88 3.31
CA ASP A 154 4.28 -23.30 3.38
C ASP A 154 4.24 -23.96 1.99
N ILE A 155 3.32 -23.56 1.12
CA ILE A 155 3.33 -23.99 -0.28
C ILE A 155 4.60 -23.51 -0.99
N ALA A 156 5.01 -22.25 -0.78
CA ALA A 156 6.26 -21.73 -1.33
C ALA A 156 7.48 -22.56 -0.89
N LYS A 157 7.51 -23.01 0.39
CA LYS A 157 8.55 -23.91 0.90
C LYS A 157 8.55 -25.26 0.19
N LEU A 158 7.39 -25.88 0.03
CA LEU A 158 7.25 -27.19 -0.63
C LEU A 158 7.71 -27.13 -2.10
N LEU A 159 7.36 -26.05 -2.80
CA LEU A 159 7.77 -25.81 -4.19
C LEU A 159 9.19 -25.29 -4.33
N LYS A 160 9.84 -24.89 -3.23
CA LYS A 160 11.17 -24.25 -3.23
C LYS A 160 11.21 -22.98 -4.10
N ILE A 161 10.15 -22.17 -4.03
CA ILE A 161 10.03 -20.91 -4.75
C ILE A 161 10.17 -19.74 -3.78
N ASN A 162 11.01 -18.76 -4.10
CA ASN A 162 11.12 -17.55 -3.28
C ASN A 162 9.77 -16.80 -3.24
N LEU A 163 9.38 -16.29 -2.09
CA LEU A 163 8.15 -15.53 -1.89
C LEU A 163 8.44 -14.26 -1.08
N ILE A 164 8.06 -13.12 -1.65
CA ILE A 164 8.07 -11.83 -0.93
C ILE A 164 6.71 -11.17 -1.06
N SER A 165 6.34 -10.36 -0.07
CA SER A 165 5.22 -9.42 -0.16
C SER A 165 5.76 -8.00 -0.21
N VAL A 166 5.24 -7.18 -1.13
CA VAL A 166 5.60 -5.77 -1.32
C VAL A 166 4.33 -4.93 -1.40
N HIS A 167 3.91 -4.41 -0.25
CA HIS A 167 2.64 -3.71 -0.08
C HIS A 167 2.88 -2.19 0.01
N THR A 168 2.98 -1.62 1.21
CA THR A 168 3.12 -0.16 1.43
C THR A 168 4.18 0.54 0.54
N PRO A 169 5.34 -0.06 0.17
CA PRO A 169 6.24 0.57 -0.80
C PRO A 169 5.62 0.82 -2.18
N CYS A 170 4.83 -0.11 -2.71
CA CYS A 170 4.09 0.08 -3.95
C CYS A 170 3.00 1.15 -3.77
N ASP A 171 2.29 1.12 -2.65
CA ASP A 171 1.29 2.13 -2.31
C ASP A 171 1.87 3.54 -2.23
N ASN A 172 3.05 3.68 -1.61
CA ASN A 172 3.77 4.95 -1.54
C ASN A 172 4.13 5.46 -2.94
N LEU A 173 4.54 4.58 -3.86
CA LEU A 173 4.79 4.95 -5.25
C LEU A 173 3.52 5.46 -5.94
N ALA A 174 2.38 4.79 -5.73
CA ALA A 174 1.09 5.23 -6.26
C ALA A 174 0.64 6.57 -5.65
N ALA A 175 0.72 6.70 -4.32
CA ALA A 175 0.32 7.89 -3.57
C ALA A 175 1.15 9.12 -3.96
N ASP A 176 2.48 8.99 -4.07
CA ASP A 176 3.36 10.08 -4.52
C ASP A 176 3.10 10.47 -5.98
N PHE A 177 2.89 9.49 -6.86
CA PHE A 177 2.51 9.75 -8.24
C PHE A 177 1.21 10.56 -8.31
N LEU A 178 0.16 10.10 -7.62
CA LEU A 178 -1.15 10.76 -7.57
C LEU A 178 -1.06 12.16 -6.97
N PHE A 179 -0.32 12.31 -5.87
CA PHE A 179 -0.09 13.60 -5.22
C PHE A 179 0.54 14.61 -6.18
N LYS A 180 1.62 14.23 -6.86
CA LYS A 180 2.30 15.08 -7.85
C LYS A 180 1.41 15.35 -9.06
N PHE A 181 0.67 14.34 -9.53
CA PHE A 181 -0.22 14.45 -10.67
C PHE A 181 -1.35 15.45 -10.41
N ILE A 182 -2.10 15.29 -9.32
CA ILE A 182 -3.23 16.16 -8.96
C ILE A 182 -2.75 17.57 -8.64
N LYS A 183 -1.62 17.72 -7.92
CA LYS A 183 -1.03 19.05 -7.64
C LYS A 183 -0.72 19.83 -8.91
N ARG A 184 -0.27 19.15 -9.98
CA ARG A 184 -0.01 19.79 -11.28
C ARG A 184 -1.30 20.12 -12.04
N LYS A 185 -2.33 19.28 -11.92
CA LYS A 185 -3.60 19.46 -12.62
C LYS A 185 -4.44 20.61 -12.10
N LYS A 186 -4.40 20.86 -10.78
CA LYS A 186 -5.19 21.90 -10.12
C LYS A 186 -6.68 21.86 -10.51
N PRO A 187 -7.36 20.72 -10.32
CA PRO A 187 -8.78 20.60 -10.66
C PRO A 187 -9.61 21.57 -9.81
N GLU A 188 -10.72 22.07 -10.36
CA GLU A 188 -11.64 22.96 -9.66
C GLU A 188 -12.90 22.21 -9.23
N LEU A 189 -13.38 21.28 -10.07
CA LEU A 189 -14.54 20.43 -9.80
C LEU A 189 -14.14 18.97 -9.55
N VAL A 190 -14.98 18.24 -8.79
CA VAL A 190 -14.80 16.80 -8.58
C VAL A 190 -14.79 16.04 -9.91
N LEU A 191 -15.57 16.48 -10.90
CA LEU A 191 -15.57 15.93 -12.25
C LEU A 191 -14.20 16.02 -12.94
N ASP A 192 -13.44 17.09 -12.70
CA ASP A 192 -12.11 17.27 -13.29
C ASP A 192 -11.12 16.23 -12.76
N ILE A 193 -11.20 15.90 -11.47
CA ILE A 193 -10.43 14.80 -10.87
C ILE A 193 -10.71 13.50 -11.61
N ILE A 194 -11.98 13.15 -11.82
CA ILE A 194 -12.36 11.91 -12.50
C ILE A 194 -11.84 11.90 -13.94
N ARG A 195 -12.02 13.01 -14.67
CA ARG A 195 -11.56 13.16 -16.06
C ARG A 195 -10.04 13.03 -16.15
N ASP A 196 -9.29 13.62 -15.22
CA ASP A 196 -7.84 13.55 -15.22
C ASP A 196 -7.32 12.17 -14.78
N LEU A 197 -7.92 11.53 -13.78
CA LEU A 197 -7.55 10.16 -13.40
C LEU A 197 -7.73 9.20 -14.56
N LYS A 198 -8.82 9.31 -15.33
CA LYS A 198 -9.08 8.47 -16.52
C LYS A 198 -8.03 8.62 -17.64
N LYS A 199 -7.18 9.65 -17.60
CA LYS A 199 -6.05 9.82 -18.55
C LYS A 199 -4.81 8.99 -18.15
N ILE A 200 -4.75 8.50 -16.92
CA ILE A 200 -3.67 7.61 -16.48
C ILE A 200 -3.97 6.19 -17.03
N PRO A 201 -2.99 5.51 -17.65
CA PRO A 201 -3.24 4.25 -18.35
C PRO A 201 -3.87 3.15 -17.50
N GLU A 202 -3.45 2.99 -16.24
CA GLU A 202 -4.03 2.00 -15.32
C GLU A 202 -5.51 2.24 -15.06
N TYR A 203 -5.89 3.49 -14.79
CA TYR A 203 -7.29 3.85 -14.56
C TYR A 203 -8.11 3.78 -15.85
N SER A 204 -7.52 4.13 -17.00
CA SER A 204 -8.15 3.96 -18.31
C SER A 204 -8.48 2.50 -18.62
N ALA A 205 -7.54 1.59 -18.33
CA ALA A 205 -7.78 0.15 -18.45
C ALA A 205 -8.87 -0.33 -17.49
N ALA A 206 -8.88 0.14 -16.25
CA ALA A 206 -9.91 -0.22 -15.27
C ALA A 206 -11.32 0.26 -15.65
N VAL A 207 -11.46 1.39 -16.37
CA VAL A 207 -12.77 1.80 -16.92
C VAL A 207 -13.36 0.71 -17.83
N LYS A 208 -12.54 0.07 -18.66
CA LYS A 208 -12.98 -1.03 -19.55
C LYS A 208 -13.42 -2.27 -18.77
N LEU A 209 -12.92 -2.43 -17.55
CA LEU A 209 -13.28 -3.49 -16.61
C LEU A 209 -14.40 -3.09 -15.64
N LYS A 210 -15.06 -1.94 -15.88
CA LYS A 210 -16.12 -1.37 -15.02
C LYS A 210 -15.67 -1.06 -13.58
N SER A 211 -14.36 -0.87 -13.37
CA SER A 211 -13.74 -0.59 -12.06
C SER A 211 -12.94 0.72 -12.04
N GLY A 212 -13.26 1.64 -12.95
CA GLY A 212 -12.57 2.94 -13.06
C GLY A 212 -12.98 3.97 -12.01
N PRO A 213 -12.34 5.16 -12.04
CA PRO A 213 -12.57 6.24 -11.07
C PRO A 213 -14.04 6.70 -11.01
N ARG A 214 -14.58 6.84 -9.79
CA ARG A 214 -15.96 7.28 -9.53
C ARG A 214 -16.11 7.99 -8.17
N VAL A 215 -17.19 8.76 -8.02
CA VAL A 215 -17.56 9.43 -6.75
C VAL A 215 -18.30 8.45 -5.85
N PHE A 216 -17.89 8.32 -4.60
CA PHE A 216 -18.58 7.53 -3.57
C PHE A 216 -19.35 8.42 -2.59
N ALA A 217 -18.88 9.65 -2.36
CA ALA A 217 -19.57 10.65 -1.56
C ALA A 217 -19.39 12.05 -2.18
N GLY A 218 -20.42 12.90 -2.05
CA GLY A 218 -20.48 14.20 -2.73
C GLY A 218 -21.10 14.11 -4.13
N SER A 219 -20.90 15.16 -4.94
CA SER A 219 -21.35 15.24 -6.34
C SER A 219 -20.18 15.58 -7.26
N SER A 220 -20.26 15.15 -8.52
CA SER A 220 -19.28 15.54 -9.56
C SER A 220 -19.22 17.04 -9.82
N GLU A 221 -20.30 17.76 -9.51
CA GLU A 221 -20.43 19.21 -9.70
C GLU A 221 -19.87 20.04 -8.53
N ASN A 222 -19.53 19.39 -7.42
CA ASN A 222 -18.97 20.08 -6.26
C ASN A 222 -17.59 20.66 -6.58
N SER A 223 -17.30 21.83 -6.01
CA SER A 223 -15.93 22.33 -5.89
C SER A 223 -15.08 21.38 -5.06
N VAL A 224 -13.82 21.18 -5.46
CA VAL A 224 -12.94 20.19 -4.80
C VAL A 224 -12.48 20.59 -3.40
N GLY A 225 -12.36 21.90 -3.12
CA GLY A 225 -11.68 22.38 -1.92
C GLY A 225 -10.25 21.85 -1.79
N LYS A 226 -9.74 21.71 -0.57
CA LYS A 226 -8.42 21.10 -0.35
C LYS A 226 -8.49 19.58 -0.53
N ILE A 227 -7.66 19.05 -1.42
CA ILE A 227 -7.60 17.62 -1.75
C ILE A 227 -6.56 16.92 -0.88
N ALA A 228 -6.93 15.78 -0.29
CA ALA A 228 -6.00 14.80 0.27
C ALA A 228 -5.92 13.55 -0.58
N ILE A 229 -4.68 13.13 -0.88
CA ILE A 229 -4.36 11.77 -1.27
C ILE A 229 -4.12 10.99 0.02
N THR A 230 -5.15 10.28 0.48
CA THR A 230 -5.16 9.43 1.66
C THR A 230 -5.97 8.17 1.34
N GLU A 231 -5.86 7.12 2.14
CA GLU A 231 -6.46 5.81 1.80
C GLU A 231 -5.92 5.23 0.48
N ILE A 232 -4.67 5.56 0.16
CA ILE A 232 -3.87 4.93 -0.89
C ILE A 232 -2.70 4.14 -0.29
N THR A 233 -2.26 4.48 0.92
CA THR A 233 -1.10 3.87 1.58
C THR A 233 -1.29 3.80 3.08
N GLY A 234 -0.51 2.94 3.74
CA GLY A 234 -0.54 2.71 5.18
C GLY A 234 -1.35 1.48 5.57
N GLY A 235 -1.28 0.40 4.79
CA GLY A 235 -1.98 -0.84 5.08
C GLY A 235 -3.40 -0.86 4.50
N THR A 236 -4.42 -0.69 5.34
CA THR A 236 -5.83 -0.88 4.94
C THR A 236 -6.69 0.35 5.26
N GLU A 237 -8.02 0.24 5.17
CA GLU A 237 -8.96 1.31 5.50
C GLU A 237 -8.73 1.90 6.88
N GLY A 238 -8.61 3.23 6.94
CA GLY A 238 -8.47 3.99 8.18
C GLY A 238 -9.75 4.03 9.00
N ALA A 239 -9.77 4.86 10.05
CA ALA A 239 -10.92 4.98 10.94
C ALA A 239 -12.08 5.74 10.27
N LYS A 240 -13.31 5.22 10.29
CA LYS A 240 -14.49 5.90 9.73
C LYS A 240 -14.71 7.31 10.30
N THR A 241 -14.33 7.54 11.56
CA THR A 241 -14.49 8.85 12.23
C THR A 241 -13.51 9.91 11.74
N ILE A 242 -12.51 9.55 10.92
CA ILE A 242 -11.48 10.47 10.43
C ILE A 242 -12.04 11.56 9.50
N TYR A 243 -13.13 11.27 8.78
CA TYR A 243 -13.75 12.21 7.84
C TYR A 243 -14.18 13.51 8.52
N SER A 244 -14.82 13.42 9.70
CA SER A 244 -15.17 14.61 10.48
C SER A 244 -13.95 15.46 10.85
N LYS A 245 -12.81 14.83 11.16
CA LYS A 245 -11.57 15.50 11.55
C LYS A 245 -10.85 16.12 10.35
N MET A 246 -10.92 15.47 9.20
CA MET A 246 -10.42 16.03 7.94
C MET A 246 -11.22 17.26 7.51
N ALA A 247 -12.55 17.20 7.58
CA ALA A 247 -13.41 18.36 7.31
C ALA A 247 -13.09 19.54 8.23
N GLN A 248 -12.94 19.29 9.55
CA GLN A 248 -12.52 20.30 10.52
C GLN A 248 -11.13 20.90 10.22
N ALA A 249 -10.23 20.12 9.63
CA ALA A 249 -8.91 20.59 9.18
C ALA A 249 -8.94 21.30 7.80
N GLY A 250 -10.13 21.55 7.25
CA GLY A 250 -10.34 22.30 6.01
C GLY A 250 -10.17 21.45 4.73
N LEU A 251 -10.24 20.12 4.83
CA LEU A 251 -10.25 19.25 3.65
C LEU A 251 -11.64 19.16 3.04
N GLY A 252 -11.71 19.31 1.71
CA GLY A 252 -12.96 19.20 0.95
C GLY A 252 -13.10 17.89 0.19
N THR A 253 -11.98 17.28 -0.25
CA THR A 253 -12.01 16.07 -1.06
C THR A 253 -10.93 15.07 -0.65
N VAL A 254 -11.30 13.80 -0.56
CA VAL A 254 -10.38 12.66 -0.45
C VAL A 254 -10.32 11.92 -1.79
N ILE A 255 -9.12 11.57 -2.23
CA ILE A 255 -8.88 10.62 -3.31
C ILE A 255 -8.26 9.36 -2.71
N GLY A 256 -9.03 8.26 -2.69
CA GLY A 256 -8.65 6.94 -2.16
C GLY A 256 -8.83 5.83 -3.21
N MET A 257 -8.56 4.58 -2.82
CA MET A 257 -8.65 3.43 -3.74
C MET A 257 -9.84 2.49 -3.49
N HIS A 258 -10.37 2.46 -2.27
CA HIS A 258 -11.59 1.76 -1.87
C HIS A 258 -12.24 2.49 -0.67
N LEU A 259 -13.50 2.20 -0.40
CA LEU A 259 -14.25 2.79 0.72
C LEU A 259 -15.44 1.91 1.11
N GLY A 260 -15.45 1.41 2.34
CA GLY A 260 -16.59 0.74 2.94
C GLY A 260 -17.82 1.63 3.13
N GLU A 261 -19.00 1.01 3.23
CA GLU A 261 -20.28 1.72 3.34
C GLU A 261 -20.38 2.62 4.58
N GLU A 262 -19.84 2.18 5.72
CA GLU A 262 -19.84 2.97 6.95
C GLU A 262 -18.94 4.20 6.83
N HIS A 263 -17.78 4.07 6.19
CA HIS A 263 -16.89 5.21 5.90
C HIS A 263 -17.54 6.19 4.91
N ARG A 264 -18.25 5.68 3.90
CA ARG A 264 -19.02 6.48 2.94
C ARG A 264 -20.05 7.35 3.66
N LYS A 265 -20.80 6.79 4.62
CA LYS A 265 -21.78 7.53 5.43
C LYS A 265 -21.12 8.62 6.27
N GLU A 266 -19.99 8.32 6.92
CA GLU A 266 -19.26 9.33 7.71
C GLU A 266 -18.69 10.46 6.84
N ALA A 267 -18.20 10.15 5.64
CA ALA A 267 -17.78 11.17 4.68
C ALA A 267 -18.94 12.08 4.25
N GLN A 268 -20.12 11.52 4.00
CA GLN A 268 -21.33 12.30 3.67
C GLN A 268 -21.76 13.20 4.85
N LYS A 269 -21.78 12.67 6.08
CA LYS A 269 -22.08 13.46 7.28
C LYS A 269 -21.10 14.61 7.49
N ALA A 270 -19.85 14.42 7.08
CA ALA A 270 -18.81 15.44 7.12
C ALA A 270 -18.83 16.41 5.92
N HIS A 271 -19.82 16.28 5.01
CA HIS A 271 -19.93 17.07 3.78
C HIS A 271 -18.67 17.02 2.90
N MET A 272 -17.93 15.91 2.95
CA MET A 272 -16.73 15.72 2.15
C MET A 272 -17.05 15.02 0.83
N ASN A 273 -16.27 15.35 -0.20
CA ASN A 273 -16.24 14.57 -1.42
C ASN A 273 -15.27 13.39 -1.26
N VAL A 274 -15.64 12.23 -1.77
CA VAL A 274 -14.74 11.07 -1.85
C VAL A 274 -14.74 10.52 -3.25
N VAL A 275 -13.57 10.60 -3.90
CA VAL A 275 -13.31 10.01 -5.21
C VAL A 275 -12.50 8.74 -5.02
N ILE A 276 -13.04 7.63 -5.49
CA ILE A 276 -12.36 6.35 -5.49
C ILE A 276 -11.76 6.12 -6.87
N ALA A 277 -10.43 6.10 -6.94
CA ALA A 277 -9.68 5.93 -8.18
C ALA A 277 -9.77 4.50 -8.74
N GLY A 278 -10.08 3.53 -7.88
CA GLY A 278 -10.14 2.09 -8.17
C GLY A 278 -8.98 1.35 -7.52
N HIS A 279 -9.28 0.23 -6.87
CA HIS A 279 -8.33 -0.55 -6.06
C HIS A 279 -7.23 -1.16 -6.94
N MET A 280 -7.57 -2.13 -7.79
CA MET A 280 -6.59 -2.85 -8.62
C MET A 280 -5.76 -1.93 -9.53
N SER A 281 -6.34 -0.84 -10.02
CA SER A 281 -5.64 0.14 -10.86
C SER A 281 -4.68 1.03 -10.07
N SER A 282 -5.01 1.37 -8.81
CA SER A 282 -4.12 2.13 -7.93
C SER A 282 -2.94 1.27 -7.48
N ASP A 283 -3.19 0.02 -7.10
CA ASP A 283 -2.13 -0.94 -6.77
C ASP A 283 -1.23 -1.14 -7.99
N SER A 284 -1.84 -1.40 -9.16
CA SER A 284 -1.12 -1.60 -10.41
C SER A 284 -0.25 -0.39 -10.78
N LEU A 285 -0.69 0.84 -10.50
CA LEU A 285 0.10 2.05 -10.73
C LEU A 285 1.41 2.01 -9.93
N GLY A 286 1.34 1.73 -8.63
CA GLY A 286 2.52 1.58 -7.76
C GLY A 286 3.41 0.41 -8.14
N ILE A 287 2.78 -0.75 -8.36
CA ILE A 287 3.44 -1.99 -8.82
C ILE A 287 4.20 -1.75 -10.12
N ASN A 288 3.58 -1.10 -11.12
CA ASN A 288 4.22 -0.85 -12.41
C ASN A 288 5.50 -0.01 -12.27
N LEU A 289 5.49 1.04 -11.44
CA LEU A 289 6.66 1.88 -11.17
C LEU A 289 7.82 1.07 -10.57
N PHE A 290 7.51 0.10 -9.72
CA PHE A 290 8.48 -0.84 -9.16
C PHE A 290 8.98 -1.85 -10.20
N LEU A 291 8.06 -2.52 -10.91
CA LEU A 291 8.37 -3.53 -11.93
C LEU A 291 9.21 -2.98 -13.08
N ASP A 292 9.01 -1.72 -13.47
CA ASP A 292 9.82 -1.07 -14.50
C ASP A 292 11.32 -1.04 -14.13
N LYS A 293 11.67 -0.98 -12.83
CA LYS A 293 13.07 -1.08 -12.37
C LYS A 293 13.63 -2.49 -12.48
N LEU A 294 12.80 -3.51 -12.24
CA LEU A 294 13.20 -4.92 -12.36
C LEU A 294 13.37 -5.32 -13.83
N GLU A 295 12.50 -4.84 -14.70
CA GLU A 295 12.56 -5.09 -16.14
C GLU A 295 13.84 -4.47 -16.76
N LYS A 296 14.27 -3.29 -16.30
CA LYS A 296 15.57 -2.68 -16.67
C LYS A 296 16.77 -3.55 -16.29
N LYS A 297 16.60 -4.52 -15.38
CA LYS A 297 17.61 -5.53 -15.02
C LYS A 297 17.42 -6.86 -15.74
N LYS A 298 16.63 -6.88 -16.82
CA LYS A 298 16.34 -8.04 -17.68
C LYS A 298 15.63 -9.20 -16.94
N ILE A 299 14.92 -8.91 -15.85
CA ILE A 299 14.10 -9.90 -15.16
C ILE A 299 12.78 -10.05 -15.93
N LYS A 300 12.41 -11.29 -16.29
CA LYS A 300 11.12 -11.58 -16.93
C LYS A 300 10.01 -11.49 -15.90
N ILE A 301 8.95 -10.74 -16.21
CA ILE A 301 7.83 -10.52 -15.30
C ILE A 301 6.57 -11.09 -15.94
N ILE A 302 5.85 -11.93 -15.20
CA ILE A 302 4.52 -12.43 -15.56
C ILE A 302 3.52 -11.80 -14.60
N PRO A 303 2.70 -10.83 -15.05
CA PRO A 303 1.61 -10.29 -14.24
C PRO A 303 0.45 -11.30 -14.18
N CYS A 304 -0.18 -11.43 -13.02
CA CYS A 304 -1.41 -12.18 -12.82
C CYS A 304 -2.28 -11.48 -11.76
N SER A 305 -3.41 -12.10 -11.39
CA SER A 305 -4.22 -11.75 -10.22
C SER A 305 -4.44 -10.24 -10.03
N GLY A 306 -5.15 -9.61 -10.97
CA GLY A 306 -5.51 -8.19 -10.90
C GLY A 306 -4.45 -7.19 -11.39
N VAL A 307 -3.18 -7.59 -11.61
CA VAL A 307 -2.14 -6.66 -12.07
C VAL A 307 -2.38 -6.19 -13.51
N ILE A 308 -2.71 -4.90 -13.66
CA ILE A 308 -2.80 -4.20 -14.95
C ILE A 308 -1.41 -3.72 -15.33
N ARG A 309 -0.65 -4.55 -16.06
CA ARG A 309 0.74 -4.22 -16.43
C ARG A 309 0.79 -3.12 -17.49
N ILE A 310 1.30 -1.95 -17.11
CA ILE A 310 1.61 -0.82 -18.00
C ILE A 310 3.11 -0.53 -17.92
N LYS A 311 3.83 -0.67 -19.04
CA LYS A 311 5.26 -0.40 -19.10
C LYS A 311 5.52 1.09 -19.36
N ARG A 312 6.22 1.78 -18.45
CA ARG A 312 6.70 3.15 -18.70
C ARG A 312 8.14 3.08 -19.20
N LYS A 313 8.43 3.73 -20.31
CA LYS A 313 9.79 3.80 -20.88
C LYS A 313 10.71 4.60 -19.93
#